data_AF-A0A4Y9J5I0-F1
#
_entry.id   AF-A0A4Y9J5I0-F1
#
_cell.length_a   1.000
_cell.length_b   1.000
_cell.length_c   1.000
_cell.angle_alpha   90.00
_cell.angle_beta   90.00
_cell.angle_gamma   90.00
#
_symmetry.space_group_name_H-M   'P 1'
#
loop_
_entity.id
_entity.type
_entity.pdbx_description
1 polymer ?
#
loop_
_entity_poly.entity_id
_entity_poly.type
_entity_poly.pdbx_seq_one_letter_code
_entity_poly.pdbx_strand_id
1 'polypeptide(L)'
;MSNIDQTNMTLYSLTKNGIRTSILLISVKDVLIKQITTNKIIYKDIGTTREKAEKIMTSLSELYQNIAGITQKVEYKDTYLIETVAIDYAKLDFEAAKNIPNANFDASNSKYISLKRTIEMLEAQGAKKIQ
;
A
#
# COMPACT_ATOMS: atom_id res chain seq x y z
N MET A 1 -12.46 19.22 21.86
CA MET A 1 -12.75 19.58 20.45
C MET A 1 -12.05 18.54 19.59
N SER A 2 -12.82 17.70 18.90
CA SER A 2 -12.30 16.53 18.18
C SER A 2 -11.70 16.99 16.84
N ASN A 3 -10.37 16.89 16.69
CA ASN A 3 -9.59 17.29 15.51
C ASN A 3 -9.79 16.35 14.28
N ILE A 4 -11.02 15.94 13.99
CA ILE A 4 -11.31 14.99 12.89
C ILE A 4 -11.59 15.72 11.55
N ASP A 5 -11.85 17.03 11.58
CA ASP A 5 -12.27 17.84 10.41
C ASP A 5 -11.14 18.28 9.44
N GLN A 6 -9.91 17.76 9.54
CA GLN A 6 -8.80 18.15 8.64
C GLN A 6 -8.23 16.99 7.81
N THR A 7 -8.88 15.82 7.82
CA THR A 7 -8.40 14.67 7.07
C THR A 7 -8.91 14.70 5.63
N ASN A 8 -8.00 14.67 4.66
CA ASN A 8 -8.32 14.52 3.25
C ASN A 8 -8.11 13.06 2.85
N MET A 9 -9.05 12.53 2.06
CA MET A 9 -8.95 11.20 1.47
C MET A 9 -8.82 11.33 -0.04
N THR A 10 -7.86 10.63 -0.63
CA THR A 10 -7.70 10.59 -2.09
C THR A 10 -7.52 9.15 -2.53
N LEU A 11 -8.30 8.73 -3.53
CA LEU A 11 -8.31 7.37 -4.02
C LEU A 11 -7.66 7.31 -5.40
N TYR A 12 -6.69 6.42 -5.56
CA TYR A 12 -6.06 6.11 -6.84
C TYR A 12 -6.34 4.67 -7.24
N SER A 13 -6.35 4.44 -8.56
CA SER A 13 -6.34 3.10 -9.14
C SER A 13 -5.12 2.92 -10.04
N LEU A 14 -4.57 1.72 -10.03
CA LEU A 14 -3.49 1.29 -10.92
C LEU A 14 -3.80 -0.13 -11.39
N THR A 15 -3.57 -0.42 -12.66
CA THR A 15 -3.56 -1.80 -13.16
C THR A 15 -2.24 -2.04 -13.85
N LYS A 16 -1.45 -2.98 -13.34
CA LYS A 16 -0.12 -3.30 -13.85
C LYS A 16 0.12 -4.80 -13.72
N ASN A 17 0.63 -5.43 -14.77
CA ASN A 17 0.94 -6.86 -14.81
C ASN A 17 -0.24 -7.76 -14.38
N GLY A 18 -1.47 -7.42 -14.78
CA GLY A 18 -2.68 -8.17 -14.42
C GLY A 18 -3.17 -7.97 -12.98
N ILE A 19 -2.48 -7.18 -12.17
CA ILE A 19 -2.87 -6.86 -10.79
C ILE A 19 -3.65 -5.56 -10.80
N ARG A 20 -4.83 -5.56 -10.14
CA ARG A 20 -5.65 -4.37 -9.94
C ARG A 20 -5.40 -3.82 -8.55
N THR A 21 -4.90 -2.61 -8.46
CA THR A 21 -4.50 -1.96 -7.21
C THR A 21 -5.39 -0.74 -6.97
N SER A 22 -5.90 -0.63 -5.76
CA SER A 22 -6.55 0.56 -5.21
C SER A 22 -5.67 1.14 -4.10
N ILE A 23 -5.45 2.46 -4.11
CA ILE A 23 -4.58 3.13 -3.15
C ILE A 23 -5.36 4.28 -2.52
N LEU A 24 -5.70 4.15 -1.25
CA LEU A 24 -6.33 5.20 -0.45
C LEU A 24 -5.25 5.93 0.34
N LEU A 25 -5.11 7.23 0.10
CA LEU A 25 -4.24 8.15 0.83
C LEU A 25 -5.08 8.97 1.80
N ILE A 26 -4.69 8.99 3.07
CA ILE A 26 -5.32 9.79 4.12
C ILE A 26 -4.28 10.77 4.64
N SER A 27 -4.54 12.07 4.52
CA SER A 27 -3.59 13.12 4.87
C SER A 27 -4.20 14.21 5.75
N VAL A 28 -3.35 15.00 6.41
CA VAL A 28 -3.71 16.30 6.98
C VAL A 28 -2.82 17.34 6.31
N LYS A 29 -3.43 18.27 5.56
CA LYS A 29 -2.70 19.16 4.64
C LYS A 29 -1.81 18.32 3.69
N ASP A 30 -0.53 18.64 3.60
CA ASP A 30 0.45 17.90 2.80
C ASP A 30 1.11 16.73 3.55
N VAL A 31 0.70 16.42 4.79
CA VAL A 31 1.30 15.34 5.56
C VAL A 31 0.47 14.07 5.39
N LEU A 32 1.05 13.04 4.76
CA LEU A 32 0.43 11.73 4.65
C LEU A 32 0.42 11.02 6.01
N ILE A 33 -0.76 10.69 6.50
CA ILE A 33 -0.98 10.07 7.81
C ILE A 33 -1.10 8.56 7.67
N LYS A 34 -1.87 8.11 6.68
CA LYS A 34 -2.11 6.70 6.44
C LYS A 34 -2.23 6.41 4.95
N GLN A 35 -1.70 5.27 4.54
CA GLN A 35 -1.92 4.71 3.21
C GLN A 35 -2.54 3.32 3.35
N ILE A 36 -3.52 3.02 2.51
CA ILE A 36 -4.10 1.67 2.38
C ILE A 36 -4.01 1.27 0.92
N THR A 37 -3.28 0.19 0.65
CA THR A 37 -3.11 -0.38 -0.68
C THR A 37 -3.82 -1.72 -0.73
N THR A 38 -4.77 -1.86 -1.63
CA THR A 38 -5.52 -3.11 -1.84
C THR A 38 -5.22 -3.65 -3.23
N ASN A 39 -4.61 -4.84 -3.29
CA ASN A 39 -4.31 -5.56 -4.52
C ASN A 39 -5.31 -6.69 -4.71
N LYS A 40 -5.99 -6.72 -5.86
CA LYS A 40 -6.75 -7.88 -6.32
C LYS A 40 -5.94 -8.60 -7.38
N ILE A 41 -5.61 -9.85 -7.11
CA ILE A 41 -4.81 -10.71 -7.99
C ILE A 41 -5.66 -11.88 -8.43
N ILE A 42 -6.05 -11.91 -9.70
CA ILE A 42 -6.76 -13.05 -10.30
C ILE A 42 -5.70 -14.05 -10.74
N TYR A 43 -5.76 -15.29 -10.24
CA TYR A 43 -4.68 -16.26 -10.44
C TYR A 43 -4.42 -16.55 -11.92
N LYS A 44 -5.50 -16.65 -12.70
CA LYS A 44 -5.44 -16.89 -14.14
C LYS A 44 -4.78 -15.73 -14.90
N ASP A 45 -5.03 -14.49 -14.51
CA ASP A 45 -4.50 -13.30 -15.18
C ASP A 45 -2.98 -13.20 -15.07
N ILE A 46 -2.39 -13.83 -14.06
CA ILE A 46 -0.93 -13.90 -13.84
C ILE A 46 -0.35 -15.30 -14.08
N GLY A 47 -1.13 -16.22 -14.67
CA GLY A 47 -0.67 -17.57 -15.02
C GLY A 47 -0.26 -18.43 -13.82
N THR A 48 -0.88 -18.24 -12.66
CA THR A 48 -0.57 -18.99 -11.43
C THR A 48 -1.75 -19.83 -10.94
N THR A 49 -1.49 -20.69 -9.94
CA THR A 49 -2.52 -21.39 -9.18
C THR A 49 -2.68 -20.77 -7.79
N ARG A 50 -3.81 -21.03 -7.14
CA ARG A 50 -4.06 -20.59 -5.76
C ARG A 50 -2.94 -21.01 -4.81
N GLU A 51 -2.57 -22.29 -4.82
CA GLU A 51 -1.54 -22.84 -3.93
C GLU A 51 -0.18 -22.15 -4.13
N LYS A 52 0.20 -21.89 -5.39
CA LYS A 52 1.46 -21.21 -5.69
C LYS A 52 1.41 -19.74 -5.24
N ALA A 53 0.27 -19.07 -5.41
CA ALA A 53 0.06 -17.72 -4.94
C ALA A 53 0.12 -17.64 -3.40
N GLU A 54 -0.53 -18.57 -2.69
CA GLU A 54 -0.46 -18.67 -1.23
C GLU A 54 0.99 -18.83 -0.74
N LYS A 55 1.78 -19.72 -1.36
CA LYS A 55 3.21 -19.88 -1.02
C LYS A 55 4.02 -18.59 -1.20
N ILE A 56 3.82 -17.89 -2.32
CA ILE A 56 4.49 -16.61 -2.60
C ILE A 56 4.09 -15.56 -1.57
N MET A 57 2.79 -15.43 -1.28
CA MET A 57 2.28 -14.42 -0.36
C MET A 57 2.72 -14.69 1.08
N THR A 58 2.85 -15.95 1.52
CA THR A 58 3.43 -16.29 2.83
C THR A 58 4.85 -15.74 2.96
N SER A 59 5.72 -16.00 1.97
CA SER A 59 7.09 -15.47 1.98
C SER A 59 7.14 -13.94 1.89
N LEU A 60 6.24 -13.32 1.12
CA LEU A 60 6.14 -11.85 1.08
C LEU A 60 5.63 -11.27 2.40
N SER A 61 4.77 -12.00 3.11
CA SER A 61 4.21 -11.53 4.38
C SER A 61 5.27 -11.39 5.46
N GLU A 62 6.30 -12.25 5.44
CA GLU A 62 7.45 -12.18 6.35
C GLU A 62 8.20 -10.84 6.24
N LEU A 63 8.17 -10.19 5.07
CA LEU A 63 8.82 -8.88 4.85
C LEU A 63 8.11 -7.74 5.58
N TYR A 64 6.81 -7.86 5.82
CA TYR A 64 6.01 -6.84 6.52
C TYR A 64 5.85 -7.15 8.01
N GLN A 65 6.12 -8.39 8.42
CA GLN A 65 5.97 -8.82 9.81
C GLN A 65 6.90 -8.03 10.73
N ASN A 66 6.38 -7.71 11.92
CA ASN A 66 7.11 -7.04 13.00
C ASN A 66 7.58 -5.60 12.70
N ILE A 67 7.18 -4.99 11.58
CA ILE A 67 7.42 -3.58 11.31
C ILE A 67 6.29 -2.76 11.93
N ALA A 68 6.63 -1.98 12.95
CA ALA A 68 5.66 -1.10 13.60
C ALA A 68 5.02 -0.16 12.57
N GLY A 69 3.70 0.06 12.69
CA GLY A 69 2.94 0.89 11.77
C GLY A 69 2.55 0.23 10.44
N ILE A 70 3.01 -0.99 10.14
CA ILE A 70 2.57 -1.74 8.95
C ILE A 70 1.69 -2.91 9.37
N THR A 71 0.57 -3.06 8.66
CA THR A 71 -0.28 -4.26 8.77
C THR A 71 -0.58 -4.78 7.38
N GLN A 72 -0.46 -6.08 7.19
CA GLN A 72 -0.87 -6.77 5.96
C GLN A 72 -1.94 -7.80 6.30
N LYS A 73 -2.94 -7.90 5.43
CA LYS A 73 -3.95 -8.96 5.44
C LYS A 73 -4.07 -9.54 4.04
N VAL A 74 -4.11 -10.87 3.94
CA VAL A 74 -4.35 -11.57 2.68
C VAL A 74 -5.62 -12.42 2.82
N GLU A 75 -6.55 -12.25 1.89
CA GLU A 75 -7.79 -13.00 1.80
C GLU A 75 -7.80 -13.83 0.52
N TYR A 76 -7.72 -15.15 0.67
CA TYR A 76 -7.71 -16.09 -0.44
C TYR A 76 -9.13 -16.50 -0.81
N LYS A 77 -9.46 -16.40 -2.10
CA LYS A 77 -10.68 -16.94 -2.72
C LYS A 77 -10.28 -17.97 -3.78
N ASP A 78 -11.27 -18.63 -4.38
CA ASP A 78 -11.03 -19.76 -5.29
C ASP A 78 -10.31 -19.34 -6.58
N THR A 79 -10.64 -18.16 -7.11
CA THR A 79 -10.12 -17.68 -8.40
C THR A 79 -9.20 -16.46 -8.29
N TYR A 80 -9.13 -15.84 -7.10
CA TYR A 80 -8.32 -14.66 -6.84
C TYR A 80 -7.96 -14.54 -5.36
N LEU A 81 -7.02 -13.66 -5.06
CA LEU A 81 -6.79 -13.17 -3.70
C LEU A 81 -6.96 -11.66 -3.61
N ILE A 82 -7.19 -11.19 -2.39
CA ILE A 82 -7.14 -9.77 -2.04
C ILE A 82 -6.06 -9.60 -0.98
N GLU A 83 -5.03 -8.83 -1.29
CA GLU A 83 -4.07 -8.35 -0.32
C GLU A 83 -4.42 -6.92 0.07
N THR A 84 -4.38 -6.61 1.36
CA THR A 84 -4.49 -5.25 1.86
C THR A 84 -3.28 -4.95 2.73
N VAL A 85 -2.50 -3.95 2.36
CA VAL A 85 -1.40 -3.39 3.14
C VAL A 85 -1.82 -2.01 3.64
N ALA A 86 -1.80 -1.80 4.94
CA ALA A 86 -2.05 -0.50 5.55
C ALA A 86 -0.81 -0.03 6.31
N ILE A 87 -0.46 1.24 6.12
CA ILE A 87 0.71 1.88 6.70
C ILE A 87 0.25 3.11 7.46
N ASP A 88 0.51 3.13 8.76
CA ASP A 88 0.29 4.24 9.69
C ASP A 88 1.63 4.96 9.89
N TYR A 89 1.80 6.09 9.21
CA TYR A 89 3.06 6.85 9.21
C TYR A 89 3.36 7.51 10.57
N ALA A 90 2.38 7.62 11.47
CA ALA A 90 2.62 8.12 12.82
C ALA A 90 3.27 7.07 13.73
N LYS A 91 3.14 5.78 13.38
CA LYS A 91 3.70 4.64 14.14
C LYS A 91 4.81 3.91 13.40
N LEU A 92 5.07 4.30 12.16
CA LEU A 92 5.96 3.59 11.27
C LEU A 92 7.39 3.58 11.81
N ASP A 93 7.97 2.39 11.93
CA ASP A 93 9.41 2.26 12.05
C ASP A 93 10.05 2.48 10.67
N PHE A 94 10.48 3.71 10.42
CA PHE A 94 11.05 4.11 9.13
C PHE A 94 12.37 3.38 8.81
N GLU A 95 13.16 2.99 9.79
CA GLU A 95 14.42 2.27 9.53
C GLU A 95 14.14 0.82 9.12
N ALA A 96 13.21 0.17 9.81
CA ALA A 96 12.78 -1.18 9.42
C ALA A 96 12.07 -1.17 8.05
N ALA A 97 11.21 -0.19 7.78
CA ALA A 97 10.44 -0.09 6.54
C ALA A 97 11.31 0.13 5.28
N LYS A 98 12.50 0.72 5.39
CA LYS A 98 13.44 0.88 4.26
C LYS A 98 13.92 -0.45 3.68
N ASN A 99 13.84 -1.54 4.45
CA ASN A 99 14.29 -2.87 3.99
C ASN A 99 13.23 -3.61 3.18
N ILE A 100 12.00 -3.08 3.07
CA ILE A 100 10.95 -3.67 2.24
C ILE A 100 11.31 -3.45 0.75
N PRO A 101 11.46 -4.52 -0.06
CA PRO A 101 11.73 -4.38 -1.49
C PRO A 101 10.61 -3.59 -2.19
N ASN A 102 10.98 -2.67 -3.08
CA ASN A 102 10.05 -1.79 -3.80
C ASN A 102 9.20 -0.87 -2.91
N ALA A 103 9.62 -0.66 -1.65
CA ALA A 103 9.09 0.39 -0.80
C ALA A 103 9.41 1.77 -1.40
N ASN A 104 8.52 2.25 -2.27
CA ASN A 104 8.56 3.60 -2.83
C ASN A 104 8.11 4.65 -1.79
N PHE A 105 8.65 4.58 -0.57
CA PHE A 105 8.52 5.67 0.40
C PHE A 105 9.61 6.69 0.07
N ASP A 106 9.24 7.97 -0.06
CA ASP A 106 10.22 9.04 -0.02
C ASP A 106 10.77 9.12 1.42
N ALA A 107 11.64 8.17 1.77
CA ALA A 107 12.26 8.02 3.08
C ALA A 107 13.44 8.99 3.28
N SER A 108 13.62 9.95 2.35
CA SER A 108 14.68 10.96 2.43
C SER A 108 14.51 11.87 3.66
N ASN A 109 13.31 11.94 4.24
CA ASN A 109 13.04 12.64 5.48
C ASN A 109 12.27 11.73 6.46
N SER A 110 12.98 11.14 7.44
CA SER A 110 12.46 10.14 8.38
C SER A 110 11.40 10.63 9.38
N LYS A 111 10.89 11.86 9.21
CA LYS A 111 9.94 12.50 10.15
C LYS A 111 8.57 12.78 9.56
N TYR A 112 8.43 12.87 8.24
CA TYR A 112 7.14 13.10 7.58
C TYR A 112 7.17 12.65 6.12
N ILE A 113 6.03 12.20 5.61
CA ILE A 113 5.84 11.86 4.19
C ILE A 113 4.94 12.91 3.55
N SER A 114 5.40 13.53 2.46
CA SER A 114 4.63 14.53 1.71
C SER A 114 3.59 13.86 0.81
N LEU A 115 2.32 14.20 0.98
CA LEU A 115 1.22 13.73 0.13
C LEU A 115 1.48 14.10 -1.33
N LYS A 116 1.88 15.35 -1.60
CA LYS A 116 2.12 15.82 -2.96
C LYS A 116 3.16 14.98 -3.69
N ARG A 117 4.29 14.68 -3.03
CA ARG A 117 5.33 13.81 -3.61
C ARG A 117 4.84 12.39 -3.82
N THR A 118 4.08 11.83 -2.86
CA THR A 118 3.46 10.51 -3.04
C THR A 118 2.55 10.48 -4.26
N ILE A 119 1.73 11.51 -4.47
CA ILE A 119 0.86 11.63 -5.64
C ILE A 119 1.69 11.68 -6.93
N GLU A 120 2.69 12.56 -7.00
CA GLU A 120 3.58 12.67 -8.18
C GLU A 120 4.24 11.33 -8.53
N MET A 121 4.69 10.58 -7.51
CA MET A 121 5.27 9.25 -7.70
C MET A 121 4.25 8.20 -8.18
N LEU A 122 3.01 8.24 -7.68
CA LEU A 122 1.94 7.33 -8.10
C LEU A 122 1.52 7.61 -9.54
N GLU A 123 1.32 8.89 -9.89
CA GLU A 123 0.94 9.31 -11.24
C GLU A 123 2.05 9.00 -12.26
N ALA A 124 3.32 9.18 -11.89
CA ALA A 124 4.46 8.77 -12.72
C ALA A 124 4.50 7.25 -12.98
N GLN A 125 3.93 6.44 -12.08
CA GLN A 125 3.78 4.99 -12.26
C GLN A 125 2.52 4.61 -13.06
N GLY A 126 1.73 5.60 -13.50
CA GLY A 126 0.50 5.42 -14.26
C GLY A 126 -0.76 5.25 -13.42
N ALA A 127 -0.70 5.51 -12.10
CA ALA A 127 -1.88 5.51 -11.27
C ALA A 127 -2.79 6.69 -11.65
N LYS A 128 -4.10 6.46 -11.58
CA LYS A 128 -5.12 7.47 -11.92
C LYS A 128 -5.97 7.78 -10.70
N LYS A 129 -6.10 9.07 -10.39
CA LYS A 129 -7.02 9.54 -9.36
C LYS A 129 -8.47 9.17 -9.73
N ILE A 130 -9.21 8.66 -8.76
CA ILE A 130 -10.62 8.28 -8.89
C ILE A 130 -11.52 9.27 -8.15
N GLN A 131 -11.10 9.69 -6.94
CA GLN A 131 -11.82 10.64 -6.08
C GLN A 131 -10.81 11.47 -5.26
#